data_AF-A0AAX2CC85-F1
#
_entry.id   AF-A0AAX2CC85-F1
#
_cell.length_a   1.000
_cell.length_b   1.000
_cell.length_c   1.000
_cell.angle_alpha   90.00
_cell.angle_beta   90.00
_cell.angle_gamma   90.00
#
_symmetry.space_group_name_H-M   'P 1'
#
loop_
_entity.id
_entity.type
_entity.pdbx_description
1 polymer ?
#
loop_
_entity_poly.entity_id
_entity_poly.type
_entity_poly.pdbx_seq_one_letter_code
_entity_poly.pdbx_strand_id
1 'polypeptide(L)'
;MNKVFDKIISHLAEITGYDQSEIALTHSLVNNLGLDSLMVMDFYRLVVHDFPEMKEVDLEAVFQQEDTTVENIINLICEKLEIEMSQETTSLLDDFPEVKEFHKYLESRKYIPYFRENHGIASNRIIIDGEEKINYSTYNYLGINGSNIINQSVIEAINRFGTSVSGSRLLSGEIEIHQKLERKIAEFLNVEDALIQVGGHSTNVNTIGNIVNQEDLILHDALAHNSIIQGAILSNAKRKPFKHNDMDE
;
A
#
# COMPACT_ATOMS: atom_id res chain seq x y z
N MET A 1 -10.84 6.06 27.96
CA MET A 1 -9.51 5.82 27.40
C MET A 1 -8.69 7.11 27.28
N ASN A 2 -9.08 8.10 26.47
CA ASN A 2 -8.27 9.32 26.23
C ASN A 2 -7.82 10.05 27.52
N LYS A 3 -8.71 10.21 28.50
CA LYS A 3 -8.34 10.84 29.79
C LYS A 3 -7.28 10.06 30.60
N VAL A 4 -7.28 8.73 30.52
CA VAL A 4 -6.27 7.88 31.19
C VAL A 4 -4.96 7.97 30.43
N PHE A 5 -5.03 7.85 29.09
CA PHE A 5 -3.87 8.00 28.20
C PHE A 5 -3.16 9.35 28.43
N ASP A 6 -3.89 10.46 28.29
CA ASP A 6 -3.33 11.82 28.43
C ASP A 6 -2.65 12.01 29.79
N LYS A 7 -3.25 11.47 30.86
CA LYS A 7 -2.70 11.57 32.21
C LYS A 7 -1.45 10.74 32.41
N ILE A 8 -1.42 9.51 31.92
CA ILE A 8 -0.25 8.63 32.01
C ILE A 8 0.91 9.19 31.20
N ILE A 9 0.66 9.65 29.97
CA ILE A 9 1.70 10.28 29.14
C ILE A 9 2.21 11.56 29.79
N SER A 10 1.34 12.38 30.38
CA SER A 10 1.75 13.60 31.09
C SER A 10 2.64 13.30 32.31
N HIS A 11 2.29 12.30 33.12
CA HIS A 11 3.08 11.91 34.30
C HIS A 11 4.45 11.34 33.91
N LEU A 12 4.49 10.52 32.86
CA LEU A 12 5.75 9.98 32.35
C LEU A 12 6.64 11.10 31.79
N ALA A 13 6.08 12.05 31.03
CA ALA A 13 6.81 13.21 30.54
C ALA A 13 7.39 14.06 31.68
N GLU A 14 6.61 14.29 32.75
CA GLU A 14 7.08 15.04 33.92
C GLU A 14 8.25 14.37 34.63
N ILE A 15 8.21 13.05 34.77
CA ILE A 15 9.23 12.29 35.51
C ILE A 15 10.50 12.08 34.67
N THR A 16 10.34 11.79 33.38
CA THR A 16 11.45 11.41 32.50
C THR A 16 12.07 12.60 31.77
N GLY A 17 11.33 13.69 31.62
CA GLY A 17 11.73 14.85 30.83
C GLY A 17 11.55 14.70 29.31
N TYR A 18 10.98 13.57 28.84
CA TYR A 18 10.60 13.43 27.42
C TYR A 18 9.43 14.34 27.06
N ASP A 19 9.39 14.81 25.82
CA ASP A 19 8.18 15.44 25.28
C ASP A 19 7.05 14.40 25.15
N GLN A 20 5.81 14.79 25.42
CA GLN A 20 4.66 13.87 25.37
C GLN A 20 4.52 13.17 24.01
N SER A 21 4.89 13.84 22.92
CA SER A 21 4.88 13.27 21.56
C SER A 21 5.91 12.18 21.32
N GLU A 22 6.91 12.06 22.19
CA GLU A 22 8.00 11.07 22.06
C GLU A 22 7.72 9.79 22.86
N ILE A 23 6.66 9.75 23.65
CA ILE A 23 6.30 8.59 24.48
C ILE A 23 5.30 7.71 23.73
N ALA A 24 5.78 6.59 23.18
CA ALA A 24 4.93 5.61 22.50
C ALA A 24 4.32 4.59 23.47
N LEU A 25 3.14 4.06 23.13
CA LEU A 25 2.46 2.99 23.87
C LEU A 25 3.32 1.74 24.06
N THR A 26 4.17 1.44 23.08
CA THR A 26 5.05 0.26 23.09
C THR A 26 6.34 0.46 23.89
N HIS A 27 6.61 1.66 24.42
CA HIS A 27 7.83 1.90 25.18
C HIS A 27 7.79 1.17 26.52
N SER A 28 8.81 0.36 26.81
CA SER A 28 9.09 -0.14 28.15
C SER A 28 9.49 1.02 29.07
N LEU A 29 8.93 1.01 30.27
CA LEU A 29 9.22 2.03 31.29
C LEU A 29 10.70 2.02 31.69
N VAL A 30 11.30 0.84 31.81
CA VAL A 30 12.70 0.70 32.23
C VAL A 30 13.63 0.73 31.02
N ASN A 31 13.36 -0.10 30.00
CA ASN A 31 14.31 -0.29 28.90
C ASN A 31 14.29 0.85 27.87
N ASN A 32 13.14 1.50 27.65
CA ASN A 32 13.04 2.59 26.68
C ASN A 32 13.01 3.97 27.35
N LEU A 33 12.18 4.14 28.39
CA LEU A 33 12.06 5.43 29.07
C LEU A 33 13.11 5.63 30.18
N GLY A 34 13.82 4.57 30.59
CA GLY A 34 14.94 4.66 31.52
C GLY A 34 14.55 4.96 32.96
N LEU A 35 13.31 4.63 33.39
CA LEU A 35 12.88 4.88 34.76
C LEU A 35 13.74 4.06 35.74
N ASP A 36 14.39 4.76 36.68
CA ASP A 36 15.05 4.13 37.83
C ASP A 36 14.05 3.83 38.96
N SER A 37 14.50 3.16 40.02
CA SER A 37 13.64 2.77 41.15
C SER A 37 12.97 3.94 41.88
N LEU A 38 13.57 5.14 41.86
CA LEU A 38 12.98 6.32 42.48
C LEU A 38 11.92 6.94 41.56
N MET A 39 12.21 7.03 40.26
CA MET A 39 11.28 7.49 39.23
C MET A 39 10.04 6.60 39.14
N VAL A 40 10.21 5.28 39.27
CA VAL A 40 9.09 4.33 39.36
C VAL A 40 8.19 4.64 40.58
N MET A 41 8.79 4.97 41.73
CA MET A 41 8.03 5.30 42.93
C MET A 41 7.27 6.62 42.82
N ASP A 42 7.87 7.62 42.17
CA ASP A 42 7.19 8.89 41.90
C ASP A 42 6.08 8.71 40.88
N PHE A 43 6.30 7.89 39.84
CA PHE A 43 5.26 7.55 38.86
C PHE A 43 4.08 6.84 39.52
N TYR A 44 4.36 5.85 40.37
CA TYR A 44 3.34 5.17 41.17
C TYR A 44 2.52 6.14 42.01
N ARG A 45 3.17 7.11 42.68
CA ARG A 45 2.45 8.12 43.49
C ARG A 45 1.53 8.99 42.66
N LEU A 46 1.97 9.43 41.48
CA LEU A 46 1.15 10.23 40.56
C LEU A 46 -0.03 9.43 40.00
N VAL A 47 0.19 8.16 39.65
CA VAL A 47 -0.87 7.24 39.21
C VAL A 47 -1.90 7.04 40.32
N VAL A 48 -1.47 6.75 41.55
CA VAL A 48 -2.37 6.55 42.70
C VAL A 48 -3.08 7.84 43.12
N HIS A 49 -2.48 9.00 42.90
CA HIS A 49 -3.11 10.29 43.16
C HIS A 49 -4.29 10.53 42.22
N ASP A 50 -4.09 10.31 40.92
CA ASP A 50 -5.11 10.55 39.90
C ASP A 50 -6.12 9.38 39.77
N PHE A 51 -5.71 8.16 40.17
CA PHE A 51 -6.51 6.93 40.13
C PHE A 51 -6.42 6.18 41.48
N PRO A 52 -7.15 6.61 42.52
CA PRO A 52 -7.07 6.04 43.88
C PRO A 52 -7.36 4.53 43.96
N GLU A 53 -8.12 3.98 43.02
CA GLU A 53 -8.45 2.56 42.87
C GLU A 53 -7.21 1.69 42.65
N MET A 54 -6.11 2.28 42.16
CA MET A 54 -4.85 1.59 41.92
C MET A 54 -4.07 1.25 43.20
N LYS A 55 -4.49 1.74 44.38
CA LYS A 55 -3.87 1.39 45.68
C LYS A 55 -3.95 -0.09 46.03
N GLU A 56 -4.95 -0.79 45.50
CA GLU A 56 -5.15 -2.23 45.74
C GLU A 56 -4.32 -3.12 44.81
N VAL A 57 -3.64 -2.52 43.82
CA VAL A 57 -2.78 -3.21 42.88
C VAL A 57 -1.35 -3.09 43.37
N ASP A 58 -0.64 -4.22 43.44
CA ASP A 58 0.81 -4.24 43.66
C ASP A 58 1.54 -3.76 42.40
N LEU A 59 1.44 -2.46 42.15
CA LEU A 59 2.07 -1.81 41.02
C LEU A 59 3.59 -1.86 41.12
N GLU A 60 4.16 -1.96 42.32
CA GLU A 60 5.60 -2.11 42.52
C GLU A 60 6.11 -3.41 41.89
N ALA A 61 5.39 -4.53 42.08
CA ALA A 61 5.71 -5.80 41.40
C ALA A 61 5.51 -5.76 39.87
N VAL A 62 4.58 -4.93 39.38
CA VAL A 62 4.33 -4.74 37.94
C VAL A 62 5.42 -3.87 37.30
N PHE A 63 5.85 -2.81 37.99
CA PHE A 63 6.87 -1.88 37.50
C PHE A 63 8.29 -2.46 37.58
N GLN A 64 8.53 -3.48 38.39
CA GLN A 64 9.82 -4.20 38.46
C GLN A 64 10.01 -5.21 37.32
N GLN A 65 9.01 -5.46 36.49
CA GLN A 65 9.16 -6.29 35.29
C GLN A 65 9.80 -5.45 34.18
N GLU A 66 10.95 -5.88 33.67
CA GLU A 66 11.75 -5.13 32.67
C GLU A 66 10.96 -4.82 31.38
N ASP A 67 9.95 -5.64 31.06
CA ASP A 67 9.16 -5.53 29.83
C ASP A 67 7.84 -4.77 29.99
N THR A 68 7.56 -4.17 31.15
CA THR A 68 6.31 -3.41 31.35
C THR A 68 6.29 -2.16 30.48
N THR A 69 5.32 -2.10 29.56
CA THR A 69 5.13 -0.98 28.63
C THR A 69 4.11 0.04 29.11
N VAL A 70 4.12 1.23 28.50
CA VAL A 70 3.10 2.27 28.72
C VAL A 70 1.68 1.74 28.45
N GLU A 71 1.51 0.95 27.38
CA GLU A 71 0.24 0.29 27.06
C GLU A 71 -0.22 -0.67 28.18
N ASN A 72 0.70 -1.44 28.78
CA ASN A 72 0.35 -2.35 29.87
C ASN A 72 -0.21 -1.60 31.08
N ILE A 73 0.36 -0.45 31.43
CA ILE A 73 -0.13 0.39 32.54
C ILE A 73 -1.50 0.99 32.23
N ILE A 74 -1.68 1.51 31.02
CA ILE A 74 -2.95 2.11 30.62
C ILE A 74 -4.05 1.05 30.62
N ASN A 75 -3.77 -0.15 30.11
CA ASN A 75 -4.72 -1.26 30.10
C ASN A 75 -5.08 -1.71 31.52
N LEU A 76 -4.10 -1.81 32.41
CA LEU A 76 -4.31 -2.19 33.81
C LEU A 76 -5.22 -1.19 34.55
N ILE A 77 -5.00 0.11 34.34
CA ILE A 77 -5.85 1.17 34.91
C ILE A 77 -7.24 1.13 34.28
N CYS A 78 -7.35 0.97 32.96
CA CYS A 78 -8.65 0.89 32.29
C CYS A 78 -9.46 -0.33 32.73
N GLU A 79 -8.82 -1.48 32.94
CA GLU A 79 -9.44 -2.69 33.48
C GLU A 79 -9.97 -2.46 34.90
N LYS A 80 -9.18 -1.81 35.76
CA LYS A 80 -9.59 -1.50 37.14
C LYS A 80 -10.70 -0.46 37.24
N LEU A 81 -10.79 0.45 36.28
CA LEU A 81 -11.83 1.48 36.22
C LEU A 81 -13.06 1.05 35.39
N GLU A 82 -13.11 -0.21 34.92
CA GLU A 82 -14.18 -0.75 34.07
C GLU A 82 -14.45 0.11 32.81
N ILE A 83 -13.40 0.70 32.22
CA ILE A 83 -13.51 1.55 31.03
C ILE A 83 -13.43 0.68 29.77
N GLU A 84 -14.53 0.61 29.00
CA GLU A 84 -14.55 -0.09 27.70
C GLU A 84 -13.52 0.50 26.73
N MET A 85 -12.70 -0.37 26.14
CA MET A 85 -11.68 0.01 25.18
C MET A 85 -12.28 0.17 23.77
N SER A 86 -12.48 1.40 23.29
CA SER A 86 -12.71 1.67 21.87
C SER A 86 -11.38 2.05 21.19
N GLN A 87 -10.79 1.15 20.41
CA GLN A 87 -9.70 1.48 19.50
C GLN A 87 -10.26 2.22 18.28
N GLU A 88 -10.27 3.55 18.29
CA GLU A 88 -10.33 4.33 17.04
C GLU A 88 -8.90 4.66 16.62
N THR A 89 -8.32 3.81 15.78
CA THR A 89 -7.12 4.15 15.03
C THR A 89 -7.49 5.18 13.95
N THR A 90 -7.17 6.45 14.19
CA THR A 90 -7.26 7.49 13.15
C THR A 90 -6.10 7.31 12.18
N SER A 91 -6.41 7.07 10.90
CA SER A 91 -5.40 6.92 9.84
C SER A 91 -4.86 8.29 9.45
N LEU A 92 -3.54 8.47 9.51
CA LEU A 92 -2.84 9.68 9.05
C LEU A 92 -3.15 10.02 7.57
N LEU A 93 -3.50 9.00 6.77
CA LEU A 93 -3.82 9.16 5.35
C LEU A 93 -5.16 9.86 5.12
N ASP A 94 -6.13 9.68 6.02
CA ASP A 94 -7.47 10.23 5.85
C ASP A 94 -7.48 11.76 6.01
N ASP A 95 -6.41 12.31 6.61
CA ASP A 95 -6.27 13.73 6.84
C ASP A 95 -5.69 14.52 5.65
N PHE A 96 -5.15 13.84 4.65
CA PHE A 96 -4.53 14.49 3.49
C PHE A 96 -5.55 15.28 2.67
N PRO A 97 -5.23 16.54 2.25
CA PRO A 97 -6.15 17.36 1.48
C PRO A 97 -6.68 16.67 0.22
N GLU A 98 -5.82 15.93 -0.47
CA GLU A 98 -6.14 15.20 -1.70
C GLU A 98 -7.15 14.08 -1.43
N VAL A 99 -7.03 13.38 -0.31
CA VAL A 99 -7.96 12.31 0.10
C VAL A 99 -9.31 12.91 0.48
N LYS A 100 -9.31 13.99 1.25
CA LYS A 100 -10.54 14.74 1.62
C LYS A 100 -11.25 15.31 0.39
N GLU A 101 -10.50 15.84 -0.58
CA GLU A 101 -11.06 16.36 -1.83
C GLU A 101 -11.62 15.23 -2.70
N PHE A 102 -10.91 14.10 -2.78
CA PHE A 102 -11.39 12.93 -3.50
C PHE A 102 -12.67 12.35 -2.88
N HIS A 103 -12.76 12.25 -1.55
CA HIS A 103 -13.99 11.82 -0.87
C HIS A 103 -15.16 12.77 -1.17
N LYS A 104 -14.96 14.10 -1.05
CA LYS A 104 -15.98 15.08 -1.44
C LYS A 104 -16.40 14.94 -2.90
N TYR A 105 -15.44 14.69 -3.79
CA TYR A 105 -15.72 14.44 -5.20
C TYR A 105 -16.60 13.20 -5.38
N LEU A 106 -16.27 12.08 -4.74
CA LEU A 106 -17.05 10.85 -4.81
C LEU A 106 -18.47 11.04 -4.24
N GLU A 107 -18.60 11.67 -3.08
CA GLU A 107 -19.89 11.98 -2.45
C GLU A 107 -20.77 12.88 -3.32
N SER A 108 -20.16 13.77 -4.11
CA SER A 108 -20.88 14.64 -5.03
C SER A 108 -21.48 13.90 -6.25
N ARG A 109 -21.04 12.66 -6.52
CA ARG A 109 -21.50 11.89 -7.67
C ARG A 109 -22.69 11.00 -7.28
N LYS A 110 -23.80 11.15 -8.02
CA LYS A 110 -24.95 10.24 -7.93
C LYS A 110 -24.59 8.78 -8.30
N TYR A 111 -23.59 8.60 -9.15
CA TYR A 111 -23.14 7.30 -9.62
C TYR A 111 -21.64 7.32 -9.91
N ILE A 112 -20.92 6.34 -9.39
CA ILE A 112 -19.49 6.14 -9.64
C ILE A 112 -19.35 4.84 -10.45
N PRO A 113 -18.96 4.90 -11.74
CA PRO A 113 -18.82 3.71 -12.57
C PRO A 113 -17.53 2.92 -12.29
N TYR A 114 -16.63 3.46 -11.46
CA TYR A 114 -15.32 2.89 -11.18
C TYR A 114 -15.35 2.00 -9.94
N PHE A 115 -14.34 1.14 -9.82
CA PHE A 115 -14.12 0.27 -8.64
C PHE A 115 -15.31 -0.63 -8.28
N ARG A 116 -16.16 -0.96 -9.26
CA ARG A 116 -17.23 -1.94 -9.05
C ARG A 116 -16.61 -3.32 -8.89
N GLU A 117 -16.99 -4.01 -7.82
CA GLU A 117 -16.54 -5.37 -7.57
C GLU A 117 -17.18 -6.33 -8.58
N ASN A 118 -16.34 -7.22 -9.11
CA ASN A 118 -16.76 -8.29 -9.98
C ASN A 118 -16.44 -9.62 -9.30
N HIS A 119 -17.38 -10.57 -9.30
CA HIS A 119 -17.13 -11.90 -8.74
C HIS A 119 -16.87 -12.94 -9.83
N GLY A 120 -15.99 -13.89 -9.52
CA GLY A 120 -15.66 -15.02 -10.39
C GLY A 120 -14.70 -14.68 -11.53
N ILE A 121 -14.74 -15.50 -12.58
CA ILE A 121 -13.87 -15.33 -13.76
C ILE A 121 -14.49 -14.28 -14.67
N ALA A 122 -13.77 -13.20 -14.93
CA ALA A 122 -14.14 -12.20 -15.93
C ALA A 122 -14.03 -12.80 -17.35
N SER A 123 -15.14 -13.42 -17.79
CA SER A 123 -15.28 -14.12 -19.07
C SER A 123 -16.29 -13.39 -19.97
N ASN A 124 -16.97 -14.08 -20.90
CA ASN A 124 -18.11 -13.50 -21.63
C ASN A 124 -19.33 -13.22 -20.74
N ARG A 125 -19.32 -13.71 -19.49
CA ARG A 125 -20.26 -13.37 -18.42
C ARG A 125 -19.50 -12.86 -17.20
N ILE A 126 -20.14 -12.01 -16.42
CA ILE A 126 -19.58 -11.40 -15.20
C ILE A 126 -20.67 -11.22 -14.14
N ILE A 127 -20.32 -11.31 -12.86
CA ILE A 127 -21.24 -11.10 -11.75
C ILE A 127 -20.93 -9.75 -11.10
N ILE A 128 -21.90 -8.83 -11.11
CA ILE A 128 -21.80 -7.49 -10.52
C ILE A 128 -23.03 -7.28 -9.64
N ASP A 129 -22.81 -6.90 -8.38
CA ASP A 129 -23.87 -6.75 -7.36
C ASP A 129 -24.71 -8.03 -7.18
N GLY A 130 -24.09 -9.21 -7.31
CA GLY A 130 -24.78 -10.51 -7.23
C GLY A 130 -25.59 -10.90 -8.46
N GLU A 131 -25.63 -10.06 -9.50
CA GLU A 131 -26.34 -10.33 -10.75
C GLU A 131 -25.38 -10.72 -11.88
N GLU A 132 -25.71 -11.80 -12.60
CA GLU A 132 -24.98 -12.17 -13.81
C GLU A 132 -25.34 -11.27 -15.00
N LYS A 133 -24.32 -10.79 -15.72
CA LYS A 133 -24.43 -9.88 -16.87
C LYS A 133 -23.59 -10.38 -18.03
N ILE A 134 -24.00 -10.05 -19.25
CA ILE A 134 -23.16 -10.25 -20.45
C ILE A 134 -22.02 -9.24 -20.41
N ASN A 135 -20.79 -9.71 -20.59
CA ASN A 135 -19.59 -8.91 -20.39
C ASN A 135 -19.03 -8.39 -21.71
N TYR A 136 -19.13 -7.08 -21.93
CA TYR A 136 -18.50 -6.34 -23.03
C TYR A 136 -17.39 -5.38 -22.54
N SER A 137 -16.96 -5.51 -21.28
CA SER A 137 -16.07 -4.54 -20.60
C SER A 137 -14.69 -5.10 -20.28
N THR A 138 -14.23 -6.15 -20.97
CA THR A 138 -12.90 -6.74 -20.75
C THR A 138 -12.13 -6.92 -22.04
N TYR A 139 -10.80 -7.09 -21.90
CA TYR A 139 -9.89 -7.37 -23.01
C TYR A 139 -9.62 -8.87 -23.19
N ASN A 140 -10.52 -9.74 -22.73
CA ASN A 140 -10.40 -11.20 -22.88
C ASN A 140 -10.84 -11.66 -24.28
N TYR A 141 -10.24 -11.09 -25.32
CA TYR A 141 -10.67 -11.26 -26.72
C TYR A 141 -10.72 -12.72 -27.18
N LEU A 142 -9.78 -13.54 -26.70
CA LEU A 142 -9.68 -14.96 -27.06
C LEU A 142 -10.39 -15.89 -26.07
N GLY A 143 -11.01 -15.35 -25.01
CA GLY A 143 -11.67 -16.18 -24.00
C GLY A 143 -10.70 -17.07 -23.19
N ILE A 144 -9.42 -16.71 -23.13
CA ILE A 144 -8.38 -17.54 -22.48
C ILE A 144 -8.35 -17.39 -20.96
N ASN A 145 -8.89 -16.29 -20.42
CA ASN A 145 -9.03 -16.14 -18.97
C ASN A 145 -9.94 -17.23 -18.41
N GLY A 146 -9.44 -18.05 -17.48
CA GLY A 146 -10.15 -19.20 -16.94
C GLY A 146 -9.97 -20.50 -17.74
N SER A 147 -9.13 -20.53 -18.76
CA SER A 147 -8.79 -21.76 -19.48
C SER A 147 -8.09 -22.76 -18.56
N ASN A 148 -8.60 -23.99 -18.49
CA ASN A 148 -8.00 -25.05 -17.67
C ASN A 148 -6.54 -25.31 -18.02
N ILE A 149 -6.19 -25.29 -19.31
CA ILE A 149 -4.80 -25.52 -19.76
C ILE A 149 -3.88 -24.42 -19.24
N ILE A 150 -4.30 -23.16 -19.35
CA ILE A 150 -3.51 -22.01 -18.88
C ILE A 150 -3.39 -22.03 -17.36
N ASN A 151 -4.49 -22.28 -16.64
CA ASN A 151 -4.49 -22.34 -15.18
C ASN A 151 -3.53 -23.42 -14.66
N GLN A 152 -3.52 -24.60 -15.28
CA GLN A 152 -2.59 -25.67 -14.88
C GLN A 152 -1.14 -25.27 -15.15
N SER A 153 -0.82 -24.67 -16.31
CA SER A 153 0.53 -24.18 -16.59
C SER A 153 1.00 -23.10 -15.61
N VAL A 154 0.10 -22.22 -15.15
CA VAL A 154 0.41 -21.22 -14.12
C VAL A 154 0.69 -21.88 -12.77
N ILE A 155 -0.13 -22.87 -12.35
CA ILE A 155 0.08 -23.63 -11.12
C ILE A 155 1.44 -24.35 -11.15
N GLU A 156 1.78 -24.99 -12.26
CA GLU A 156 3.08 -25.63 -12.46
C GLU A 156 4.24 -24.64 -12.38
N ALA A 157 4.10 -23.45 -12.99
CA ALA A 157 5.09 -22.40 -12.90
C ALA A 157 5.30 -21.92 -11.46
N ILE A 158 4.23 -21.72 -10.70
CA ILE A 158 4.30 -21.35 -9.27
C ILE A 158 5.02 -22.43 -8.47
N ASN A 159 4.67 -23.71 -8.66
CA ASN A 159 5.31 -24.82 -7.96
C ASN A 159 6.82 -24.91 -8.25
N ARG A 160 7.24 -24.50 -9.45
CA ARG A 160 8.64 -24.57 -9.89
C ARG A 160 9.47 -23.32 -9.57
N PHE A 161 8.90 -22.13 -9.73
CA PHE A 161 9.61 -20.85 -9.67
C PHE A 161 9.20 -19.97 -8.49
N GLY A 162 8.14 -20.33 -7.77
CA GLY A 162 7.54 -19.50 -6.71
C GLY A 162 6.68 -18.37 -7.28
N THR A 163 6.27 -17.46 -6.40
CA THR A 163 5.38 -16.33 -6.72
C THR A 163 6.13 -15.03 -7.03
N SER A 164 7.45 -15.00 -6.84
CA SER A 164 8.29 -13.82 -7.00
C SER A 164 9.72 -14.20 -7.33
N VAL A 165 10.37 -13.42 -8.19
CA VAL A 165 11.82 -13.48 -8.45
C VAL A 165 12.64 -12.62 -7.47
N SER A 166 11.96 -11.77 -6.68
CA SER A 166 12.52 -10.97 -5.58
C SER A 166 13.79 -10.17 -5.93
N GLY A 167 13.87 -9.70 -7.19
CA GLY A 167 14.99 -8.93 -7.71
C GLY A 167 14.69 -8.34 -9.08
N SER A 168 15.48 -7.35 -9.49
CA SER A 168 15.42 -6.82 -10.85
C SER A 168 16.03 -7.80 -11.85
N ARG A 169 15.56 -7.79 -13.10
CA ARG A 169 16.13 -8.63 -14.16
C ARG A 169 17.62 -8.41 -14.38
N LEU A 170 18.10 -7.18 -14.20
CA LEU A 170 19.51 -6.84 -14.36
C LEU A 170 20.41 -7.50 -13.30
N LEU A 171 19.86 -7.77 -12.11
CA LEU A 171 20.60 -8.35 -10.99
C LEU A 171 20.24 -9.83 -10.82
N SER A 172 19.40 -10.15 -9.83
CA SER A 172 19.07 -11.52 -9.44
C SER A 172 17.70 -12.01 -9.91
N GLY A 173 16.91 -11.15 -10.55
CA GLY A 173 15.52 -11.44 -10.91
C GLY A 173 15.34 -12.19 -12.23
N GLU A 174 16.42 -12.49 -12.95
CA GLU A 174 16.33 -13.19 -14.24
C GLU A 174 16.17 -14.70 -14.05
N ILE A 175 15.14 -15.27 -14.69
CA ILE A 175 14.87 -16.71 -14.66
C ILE A 175 14.52 -17.26 -16.05
N GLU A 176 14.65 -18.57 -16.21
CA GLU A 176 14.53 -19.30 -17.48
C GLU A 176 13.28 -18.94 -18.30
N ILE A 177 12.14 -18.68 -17.66
CA ILE A 177 10.88 -18.41 -18.35
C ILE A 177 10.85 -17.05 -19.05
N HIS A 178 11.63 -16.06 -18.58
CA HIS A 178 11.67 -14.73 -19.21
C HIS A 178 12.22 -14.82 -20.63
N GLN A 179 13.44 -15.36 -20.79
CA GLN A 179 14.03 -15.49 -22.12
C GLN A 179 13.25 -16.45 -23.03
N LYS A 180 12.60 -17.48 -22.47
CA LYS A 180 11.73 -18.36 -23.26
C LYS A 180 10.52 -17.60 -23.81
N LEU A 181 9.93 -16.73 -23.01
CA LEU A 181 8.82 -15.88 -23.43
C LEU A 181 9.29 -14.86 -24.48
N GLU A 182 10.42 -14.19 -24.23
CA GLU A 182 11.04 -13.22 -25.16
C GLU A 182 11.29 -13.85 -26.53
N ARG A 183 11.95 -15.01 -26.60
CA ARG A 183 12.15 -15.73 -27.87
C ARG A 183 10.84 -16.09 -28.57
N LYS A 184 9.85 -16.59 -27.82
CA LYS A 184 8.53 -16.92 -28.40
C LYS A 184 7.80 -15.69 -28.95
N ILE A 185 7.92 -14.54 -28.28
CA ILE A 185 7.36 -13.27 -28.76
C ILE A 185 8.10 -12.82 -30.02
N ALA A 186 9.43 -12.88 -30.02
CA ALA A 186 10.25 -12.52 -31.18
C ALA A 186 9.91 -13.39 -32.41
N GLU A 187 9.81 -14.71 -32.22
CA GLU A 187 9.37 -15.66 -33.25
C GLU A 187 7.96 -15.35 -33.76
N PHE A 188 7.01 -15.07 -32.85
CA PHE A 188 5.62 -14.78 -33.21
C PHE A 188 5.48 -13.49 -34.02
N LEU A 189 6.22 -12.44 -33.66
CA LEU A 189 6.20 -11.15 -34.33
C LEU A 189 7.15 -11.09 -35.53
N ASN A 190 7.95 -12.13 -35.76
CA ASN A 190 8.99 -12.19 -36.79
C ASN A 190 9.99 -11.01 -36.69
N VAL A 191 10.54 -10.82 -35.49
CA VAL A 191 11.58 -9.81 -35.18
C VAL A 191 12.82 -10.50 -34.60
N GLU A 192 13.95 -9.79 -34.59
CA GLU A 192 15.24 -10.35 -34.16
C GLU A 192 15.28 -10.71 -32.67
N ASP A 193 14.66 -9.89 -31.82
CA ASP A 193 14.62 -10.10 -30.37
C ASP A 193 13.40 -9.39 -29.75
N ALA A 194 13.09 -9.70 -28.49
CA ALA A 194 12.04 -9.04 -27.73
C ALA A 194 12.46 -8.85 -26.26
N LEU A 195 12.01 -7.75 -25.65
CA LEU A 195 12.19 -7.47 -24.23
C LEU A 195 10.83 -7.36 -23.54
N ILE A 196 10.61 -8.19 -22.51
CA ILE A 196 9.38 -8.10 -21.71
C ILE A 196 9.47 -7.04 -20.61
N GLN A 197 8.33 -6.41 -20.31
CA GLN A 197 8.15 -5.43 -19.24
C GLN A 197 6.89 -5.81 -18.44
N VAL A 198 6.76 -5.30 -17.21
CA VAL A 198 5.70 -5.70 -16.26
C VAL A 198 4.28 -5.33 -16.69
N GLY A 199 4.13 -4.40 -17.65
CA GLY A 199 2.83 -4.07 -18.23
C GLY A 199 2.94 -3.12 -19.41
N GLY A 200 1.91 -3.11 -20.27
CA GLY A 200 1.93 -2.33 -21.52
C GLY A 200 2.10 -0.81 -21.33
N HIS A 201 1.67 -0.25 -20.20
CA HIS A 201 1.95 1.15 -19.86
C HIS A 201 3.46 1.37 -19.69
N SER A 202 4.11 0.60 -18.80
CA SER A 202 5.55 0.67 -18.56
C SER A 202 6.38 0.38 -19.81
N THR A 203 5.93 -0.55 -20.68
CA THR A 203 6.58 -0.84 -21.95
C THR A 203 6.74 0.43 -22.79
N ASN A 204 5.66 1.17 -23.03
CA ASN A 204 5.72 2.38 -23.84
C ASN A 204 6.52 3.50 -23.15
N VAL A 205 6.29 3.72 -21.86
CA VAL A 205 6.97 4.79 -21.11
C VAL A 205 8.48 4.59 -21.13
N ASN A 206 8.94 3.38 -20.78
CA ASN A 206 10.36 3.07 -20.70
C ASN A 206 11.00 3.01 -22.09
N THR A 207 10.34 2.38 -23.06
CA THR A 207 10.92 2.23 -24.41
C THR A 207 11.09 3.60 -25.08
N ILE A 208 10.04 4.42 -25.11
CA ILE A 208 10.12 5.74 -25.73
C ILE A 208 11.09 6.62 -24.92
N GLY A 209 10.90 6.69 -23.60
CA GLY A 209 11.68 7.56 -22.71
C GLY A 209 13.18 7.33 -22.73
N ASN A 210 13.65 6.14 -23.12
CA ASN A 210 15.08 5.79 -23.13
C ASN A 210 15.68 5.59 -24.53
N ILE A 211 14.87 5.50 -25.59
CA ILE A 211 15.39 5.35 -26.97
C ILE A 211 15.54 6.71 -27.66
N VAL A 212 14.65 7.66 -27.37
CA VAL A 212 14.68 9.02 -27.94
C VAL A 212 15.12 10.02 -26.89
N ASN A 213 15.65 11.17 -27.32
CA ASN A 213 16.19 12.20 -26.44
C ASN A 213 15.78 13.61 -26.88
N GLN A 214 16.25 14.63 -26.14
CA GLN A 214 15.91 16.04 -26.37
C GLN A 214 16.26 16.60 -27.76
N GLU A 215 17.15 15.95 -28.50
CA GLU A 215 17.53 16.33 -29.86
C GLU A 215 16.58 15.77 -30.92
N ASP A 216 15.66 14.87 -30.53
CA ASP A 216 14.73 14.18 -31.42
C ASP A 216 13.35 14.86 -31.51
N LEU A 217 12.55 14.40 -32.48
CA LEU A 217 11.15 14.76 -32.67
C LEU A 217 10.26 13.51 -32.62
N ILE A 218 9.26 13.51 -31.74
CA ILE A 218 8.21 12.50 -31.66
C ILE A 218 6.94 13.04 -32.33
N LEU A 219 6.55 12.39 -33.44
CA LEU A 219 5.24 12.56 -34.05
C LEU A 219 4.31 11.48 -33.52
N HIS A 220 3.10 11.86 -33.11
CA HIS A 220 2.13 10.88 -32.60
C HIS A 220 0.69 11.31 -32.89
N ASP A 221 -0.18 10.31 -33.03
CA ASP A 221 -1.62 10.51 -33.20
C ASP A 221 -2.20 11.22 -31.97
N ALA A 222 -3.14 12.14 -32.17
CA ALA A 222 -3.81 12.88 -31.09
C ALA A 222 -4.53 11.99 -30.08
N LEU A 223 -4.99 10.80 -30.50
CA LEU A 223 -5.66 9.79 -29.66
C LEU A 223 -4.74 8.65 -29.24
N ALA A 224 -3.43 8.78 -29.42
CA ALA A 224 -2.47 7.80 -28.94
C ALA A 224 -2.64 7.57 -27.43
N HIS A 225 -2.51 6.31 -27.01
CA HIS A 225 -2.68 5.92 -25.62
C HIS A 225 -1.76 6.73 -24.69
N ASN A 226 -2.24 7.09 -23.50
CA ASN A 226 -1.52 7.96 -22.57
C ASN A 226 -0.09 7.48 -22.26
N SER A 227 0.17 6.17 -22.26
CA SER A 227 1.51 5.62 -22.06
C SER A 227 2.55 6.11 -23.07
N ILE A 228 2.15 6.33 -24.33
CA ILE A 228 3.02 6.89 -25.37
C ILE A 228 3.34 8.34 -25.05
N ILE A 229 2.33 9.07 -24.55
CA ILE A 229 2.48 10.48 -24.17
C ILE A 229 3.44 10.61 -22.98
N GLN A 230 3.26 9.79 -21.95
CA GLN A 230 4.14 9.77 -20.79
C GLN A 230 5.59 9.41 -21.16
N GLY A 231 5.79 8.43 -22.05
CA GLY A 231 7.12 8.12 -22.58
C GLY A 231 7.75 9.28 -23.35
N ALA A 232 6.97 9.98 -24.17
CA ALA A 232 7.43 11.16 -24.89
C ALA A 232 7.84 12.29 -23.94
N ILE A 233 7.06 12.53 -22.88
CA ILE A 233 7.41 13.52 -21.84
C ILE A 233 8.71 13.12 -21.14
N LEU A 234 8.85 11.85 -20.76
CA LEU A 234 10.03 11.33 -20.08
C LEU A 234 11.32 11.52 -20.91
N SER A 235 11.23 11.39 -22.24
CA SER A 235 12.37 11.53 -23.16
C SER A 235 12.94 12.94 -23.28
N ASN A 236 12.18 13.98 -22.90
CA ASN A 236 12.43 15.39 -23.20
C ASN A 236 12.51 15.76 -24.69
N ALA A 237 12.20 14.83 -25.61
CA ALA A 237 12.14 15.11 -27.03
C ALA A 237 11.06 16.15 -27.36
N LYS A 238 11.22 16.87 -28.48
CA LYS A 238 10.13 17.69 -29.00
C LYS A 238 8.97 16.78 -29.41
N ARG A 239 7.74 17.17 -29.07
CA ARG A 239 6.52 16.42 -29.37
C ARG A 239 5.63 17.24 -30.30
N LYS A 240 5.12 16.60 -31.36
CA LYS A 240 4.11 17.19 -32.24
C LYS A 240 2.95 16.21 -32.46
N PRO A 241 1.74 16.50 -31.95
CA PRO A 241 0.56 15.72 -32.28
C PRO A 241 0.12 15.96 -33.73
N PHE A 242 -0.41 14.94 -34.39
CA PHE A 242 -1.17 15.06 -35.65
C PHE A 242 -2.62 14.60 -35.44
N LYS A 243 -3.53 15.04 -36.33
CA LYS A 243 -4.96 14.70 -36.23
C LYS A 243 -5.18 13.20 -36.36
N HIS A 244 -6.17 12.69 -35.63
CA HIS A 244 -6.40 11.25 -35.59
C HIS A 244 -6.64 10.66 -36.97
N ASN A 245 -5.83 9.66 -37.34
CA ASN A 245 -5.92 8.94 -38.60
C ASN A 245 -5.89 9.85 -39.86
N ASP A 246 -5.22 10.99 -39.77
CA ASP A 246 -5.02 11.93 -40.87
C ASP A 246 -3.58 11.78 -41.41
N MET A 247 -3.45 11.40 -42.68
CA MET A 247 -2.17 11.18 -43.35
C MET A 247 -1.71 12.39 -44.16
N ASP A 248 -2.59 13.37 -44.38
CA ASP A 248 -2.34 14.53 -45.24
C ASP A 248 -1.80 15.74 -44.46
N GLU A 249 -1.80 15.67 -43.12
CA GLU A 249 -1.26 16.68 -42.18
C GLU A 249 0.03 16.27 -41.46
#